data_AF-A0A3Q3CPH9-F1
#
_entry.id   AF-A0A3Q3CPH9-F1
#
_cell.length_a   1.000
_cell.length_b   1.000
_cell.length_c   1.000
_cell.angle_alpha   90.00
_cell.angle_beta   90.00
_cell.angle_gamma   90.00
#
_symmetry.space_group_name_H-M   'P 1'
#
loop_
_entity.id
_entity.type
_entity.pdbx_description
1 polymer ?
#
loop_
_entity_poly.entity_id
_entity_poly.type
_entity_poly.pdbx_seq_one_letter_code
_entity_poly.pdbx_strand_id
1 'polypeptide(L)'
;MAALATAWEDDKHYSGEEEPSVLQPCTSPLLSGQSADHRLATQKTAQFLREAERNRRQIEKLEKERTLISQCRKNGWADVSGEIEEYENVLEGQRNAEKINLQKQLMKIHNGVRKFQRHLTDVKPTPELIEKLKEIMSEVEISINSVKEEQRSRFEEFLKEEWTCRQEITAYEKKIENWSLAVKTNPKLPAAPTVRTKPPDRDLPAEVRALEVFLQKTGGPYGGWDQYDHEAFLKVWVKHSGEPGYRKEAKLYLPGRTMEEIEQHEEWHQELIYLQDRKKEAIQRWKASKHQEHQIRIQTQEKTEEAKRREEEAKSQAQQHR
;
A
#
# COMPACT_ATOMS: atom_id res chain seq x y z
N MET A 1 40.84 -11.07 -1.96
CA MET A 1 41.40 -12.42 -2.12
C MET A 1 40.25 -13.39 -2.35
N ALA A 2 40.39 -14.21 -3.40
CA ALA A 2 39.69 -15.45 -3.73
C ALA A 2 38.17 -15.44 -3.99
N ALA A 3 37.85 -15.85 -5.23
CA ALA A 3 36.56 -16.25 -5.76
C ALA A 3 36.16 -17.69 -5.33
N LEU A 4 34.93 -18.09 -5.65
CA LEU A 4 34.45 -19.41 -6.15
C LEU A 4 32.89 -19.36 -6.08
N ALA A 5 32.13 -19.20 -7.15
CA ALA A 5 31.85 -20.11 -8.28
C ALA A 5 31.19 -21.43 -7.86
N THR A 6 29.88 -21.55 -8.08
CA THR A 6 29.21 -22.82 -8.37
C THR A 6 28.31 -22.65 -9.58
N ALA A 7 28.74 -23.29 -10.67
CA ALA A 7 27.98 -23.49 -11.90
C ALA A 7 26.94 -24.59 -11.67
N TRP A 8 25.79 -24.47 -12.34
CA TRP A 8 24.88 -25.59 -12.59
C TRP A 8 24.87 -25.87 -14.09
N GLU A 9 25.24 -27.11 -14.40
CA GLU A 9 25.19 -27.73 -15.72
C GLU A 9 23.75 -28.08 -16.13
N ASP A 10 23.54 -28.07 -17.44
CA ASP A 10 22.38 -28.56 -18.18
C ASP A 10 22.04 -30.03 -17.87
N ASP A 11 20.75 -30.37 -17.84
CA ASP A 11 20.32 -31.64 -18.45
C ASP A 11 18.89 -31.56 -19.04
N LYS A 12 18.84 -31.88 -20.35
CA LYS A 12 17.80 -32.58 -21.13
C LYS A 12 16.32 -32.26 -20.91
N HIS A 13 15.71 -31.72 -21.97
CA HIS A 13 14.31 -32.03 -22.31
C HIS A 13 14.20 -32.75 -23.66
N TYR A 14 13.95 -34.06 -23.52
CA TYR A 14 12.98 -34.92 -24.20
C TYR A 14 12.37 -34.47 -25.55
N SER A 15 12.57 -35.31 -26.55
CA SER A 15 11.91 -35.35 -27.85
C SER A 15 10.57 -36.10 -27.80
N GLY A 16 9.55 -35.60 -28.51
CA GLY A 16 8.36 -36.35 -28.94
C GLY A 16 7.78 -35.65 -30.18
N GLU A 17 8.07 -36.21 -31.36
CA GLU A 17 7.10 -36.84 -32.28
C GLU A 17 6.27 -35.85 -33.12
N GLU A 18 6.58 -35.77 -34.41
CA GLU A 18 5.60 -35.70 -35.50
C GLU A 18 6.31 -36.03 -36.85
N GLU A 19 5.84 -37.09 -37.52
CA GLU A 19 6.10 -37.50 -38.91
C GLU A 19 4.73 -37.63 -39.61
N PRO A 20 4.60 -37.82 -40.95
CA PRO A 20 5.46 -37.42 -42.08
C PRO A 20 4.65 -36.87 -43.29
N SER A 21 5.34 -36.33 -44.31
CA SER A 21 4.90 -36.51 -45.71
C SER A 21 6.04 -36.24 -46.71
N VAL A 22 6.64 -37.36 -47.12
CA VAL A 22 7.05 -37.79 -48.47
C VAL A 22 6.98 -36.72 -49.59
N LEU A 23 8.10 -36.48 -50.27
CA LEU A 23 8.30 -36.73 -51.71
C LEU A 23 9.80 -36.60 -52.10
N GLN A 24 10.45 -37.76 -52.11
CA GLN A 24 11.41 -38.35 -53.07
C GLN A 24 12.45 -37.53 -53.91
N PRO A 25 13.52 -38.22 -54.36
CA PRO A 25 14.89 -37.70 -54.41
C PRO A 25 15.48 -37.65 -55.82
N CYS A 26 16.69 -37.08 -55.96
CA CYS A 26 17.66 -37.53 -56.96
C CYS A 26 19.08 -37.26 -56.46
N THR A 27 19.75 -38.32 -56.01
CA THR A 27 21.19 -38.37 -55.71
C THR A 27 21.95 -38.82 -56.95
N SER A 28 23.12 -38.23 -57.21
CA SER A 28 24.33 -38.98 -57.64
C SER A 28 25.60 -38.15 -57.45
N PRO A 29 26.77 -38.79 -57.26
CA PRO A 29 27.80 -38.36 -56.32
C PRO A 29 29.15 -38.03 -56.98
N LEU A 30 30.00 -37.22 -56.34
CA LEU A 30 31.46 -37.40 -56.31
C LEU A 30 32.13 -36.40 -55.33
N LEU A 31 33.28 -36.80 -54.77
CA LEU A 31 34.24 -36.06 -53.90
C LEU A 31 34.06 -36.25 -52.38
N SER A 32 34.45 -37.44 -51.92
CA SER A 32 34.39 -37.95 -50.54
C SER A 32 35.53 -37.48 -49.60
N GLY A 33 36.26 -36.40 -49.91
CA GLY A 33 37.35 -35.89 -49.05
C GLY A 33 37.13 -34.46 -48.54
N GLN A 34 36.69 -33.56 -49.41
CA GLN A 34 36.47 -32.14 -49.08
C GLN A 34 35.12 -31.88 -48.39
N SER A 35 34.15 -32.80 -48.55
CA SER A 35 32.81 -32.65 -48.00
C SER A 35 32.75 -32.74 -46.47
N ALA A 36 33.62 -33.52 -45.83
CA ALA A 36 33.60 -33.67 -44.37
C ALA A 36 34.15 -32.42 -43.68
N ASP A 37 35.30 -31.91 -44.13
CA ASP A 37 35.88 -30.66 -43.63
C ASP A 37 35.00 -29.45 -43.93
N HIS A 38 34.38 -29.41 -45.11
CA HIS A 38 33.46 -28.32 -45.44
C HIS A 38 32.18 -28.37 -44.58
N ARG A 39 31.65 -29.56 -44.26
CA ARG A 39 30.51 -29.71 -43.33
C ARG A 39 30.87 -29.33 -41.90
N LEU A 40 32.04 -29.75 -41.41
CA LEU A 40 32.56 -29.35 -40.09
C LEU A 40 32.80 -27.85 -40.00
N ALA A 41 33.35 -27.23 -41.05
CA ALA A 41 33.51 -25.78 -41.13
C ALA A 41 32.14 -25.08 -41.13
N THR A 42 31.19 -25.56 -41.94
CA THR A 42 29.83 -25.00 -42.00
C THR A 42 29.10 -25.11 -40.66
N GLN A 43 29.28 -26.22 -39.93
CA GLN A 43 28.73 -26.43 -38.59
C GLN A 43 29.34 -25.47 -37.56
N LYS A 44 30.67 -25.28 -37.59
CA LYS A 44 31.36 -24.31 -36.73
C LYS A 44 30.92 -22.87 -37.03
N THR A 45 30.79 -22.50 -38.30
CA THR A 45 30.26 -21.19 -38.71
C THR A 45 28.82 -20.99 -38.23
N ALA A 46 27.96 -22.00 -38.36
CA ALA A 46 26.58 -21.92 -37.86
C ALA A 46 26.51 -21.80 -36.33
N GLN A 47 27.39 -22.49 -35.60
CA GLN A 47 27.49 -22.37 -34.15
C GLN A 47 27.96 -20.97 -33.74
N PHE A 48 28.99 -20.45 -34.40
CA PHE A 48 29.49 -19.09 -34.18
C PHE A 48 28.40 -18.04 -34.43
N LEU A 49 27.63 -18.15 -35.51
CA LEU A 49 26.53 -17.22 -35.80
C LEU A 49 25.42 -17.28 -34.75
N ARG A 50 25.07 -18.48 -34.24
CA ARG A 50 24.11 -18.62 -33.13
C ARG A 50 24.61 -17.97 -31.85
N GLU A 51 25.90 -18.13 -31.55
CA GLU A 51 26.51 -17.53 -30.37
C GLU A 51 26.65 -16.01 -30.49
N ALA A 52 27.03 -15.52 -31.67
CA ALA A 52 27.07 -14.09 -31.98
C ALA A 52 25.68 -13.45 -31.84
N GLU A 53 24.64 -14.09 -32.33
CA GLU A 53 23.25 -13.62 -32.19
C GLU A 53 22.78 -13.67 -30.73
N ARG A 54 23.16 -14.68 -29.95
CA ARG A 54 22.91 -14.74 -28.51
C ARG A 54 23.60 -13.59 -27.77
N ASN A 55 24.86 -13.36 -28.07
CA ASN A 55 25.65 -12.27 -27.47
C ASN A 55 25.08 -10.90 -27.86
N ARG A 56 24.66 -10.72 -29.12
CA ARG A 56 23.98 -9.51 -29.58
C ARG A 56 22.74 -9.21 -28.74
N ARG A 57 21.87 -10.20 -28.52
CA ARG A 57 20.67 -10.06 -27.68
C ARG A 57 21.01 -9.75 -26.21
N GLN A 58 22.07 -10.36 -25.68
CA GLN A 58 22.52 -10.09 -24.32
C GLN A 58 23.05 -8.65 -24.17
N ILE A 59 23.81 -8.17 -25.15
CA ILE A 59 24.27 -6.77 -25.20
C ILE A 59 23.07 -5.82 -25.27
N GLU A 60 22.11 -6.10 -26.15
CA GLU A 60 20.89 -5.29 -26.29
C GLU A 60 20.07 -5.22 -24.99
N LYS A 61 20.03 -6.33 -24.23
CA LYS A 61 19.40 -6.39 -22.90
C LYS A 61 20.17 -5.54 -21.88
N LEU A 62 21.49 -5.70 -21.80
CA LEU A 62 22.34 -4.95 -20.87
C LEU A 62 22.35 -3.44 -21.18
N GLU A 63 22.27 -3.06 -22.44
CA GLU A 63 22.14 -1.66 -22.86
C GLU A 63 20.81 -1.05 -22.41
N LYS A 64 19.69 -1.79 -22.56
CA LYS A 64 18.39 -1.38 -22.04
C LYS A 64 18.40 -1.22 -20.52
N GLU A 65 18.98 -2.17 -19.79
CA GLU A 65 19.15 -2.10 -18.33
C GLU A 65 20.01 -0.89 -17.93
N ARG A 66 21.12 -0.64 -18.63
CA ARG A 66 21.97 0.54 -18.40
C ARG A 66 21.22 1.84 -18.64
N THR A 67 20.42 1.94 -19.70
CA THR A 67 19.60 3.13 -19.96
C THR A 67 18.55 3.34 -18.88
N LEU A 68 17.91 2.28 -18.40
CA LEU A 68 16.96 2.34 -17.29
C LEU A 68 17.62 2.82 -16.00
N ILE A 69 18.78 2.26 -15.64
CA ILE A 69 19.56 2.69 -14.47
C ILE A 69 19.96 4.17 -14.59
N SER A 70 20.41 4.60 -15.77
CA SER A 70 20.75 6.00 -16.01
C SER A 70 19.54 6.91 -15.90
N GLN A 71 18.37 6.47 -16.35
CA GLN A 71 17.13 7.21 -16.23
C GLN A 71 16.66 7.30 -14.78
N CYS A 72 16.73 6.21 -14.00
CA CYS A 72 16.46 6.25 -12.56
C CYS A 72 17.39 7.26 -11.87
N ARG A 73 18.69 7.27 -12.18
CA ARG A 73 19.63 8.26 -11.63
C ARG A 73 19.28 9.70 -12.00
N LYS A 74 18.81 9.95 -13.23
CA LYS A 74 18.38 11.29 -13.69
C LYS A 74 17.05 11.74 -13.07
N ASN A 75 16.19 10.79 -12.69
CA ASN A 75 14.88 11.04 -12.10
C ASN A 75 14.91 11.27 -10.57
N GLY A 76 16.03 11.75 -10.01
CA GLY A 76 16.12 12.14 -8.60
C GLY A 76 16.52 11.04 -7.62
N TRP A 77 16.77 9.79 -8.05
CA TRP A 77 17.25 8.75 -7.12
C TRP A 77 18.64 9.07 -6.52
N ALA A 78 19.45 9.87 -7.22
CA ALA A 78 20.71 10.38 -6.65
C ALA A 78 20.48 11.42 -5.54
N ASP A 79 19.37 12.16 -5.61
CA ASP A 79 18.95 13.19 -4.65
C ASP A 79 18.46 12.53 -3.34
N VAL A 80 17.63 11.49 -3.47
CA VAL A 80 17.14 10.67 -2.34
C VAL A 80 18.29 10.02 -1.56
N SER A 81 19.37 9.63 -2.23
CA SER A 81 20.56 9.10 -1.54
C SER A 81 21.24 10.16 -0.67
N GLY A 82 21.21 11.43 -1.08
CA GLY A 82 21.72 12.55 -0.29
C GLY A 82 20.84 12.85 0.92
N GLU A 83 19.52 12.87 0.74
CA GLU A 83 18.57 13.08 1.85
C GLU A 83 18.73 12.04 2.97
N ILE A 84 18.95 10.76 2.61
CA ILE A 84 19.18 9.69 3.57
C ILE A 84 20.51 9.89 4.31
N GLU A 85 21.58 10.29 3.60
CA GLU A 85 22.89 10.56 4.20
C GLU A 85 22.83 11.77 5.15
N GLU A 86 22.13 12.84 4.77
CA GLU A 86 21.88 13.99 5.64
C GLU A 86 21.13 13.57 6.91
N TYR A 87 20.10 12.75 6.77
CA TYR A 87 19.35 12.22 7.91
C TYR A 87 20.22 11.34 8.82
N GLU A 88 21.07 10.48 8.26
CA GLU A 88 22.00 9.65 9.03
C GLU A 88 23.01 10.51 9.81
N ASN A 89 23.54 11.56 9.18
CA ASN A 89 24.43 12.53 9.85
C ASN A 89 23.73 13.24 11.02
N VAL A 90 22.46 13.61 10.87
CA VAL A 90 21.67 14.20 11.97
C VAL A 90 21.52 13.22 13.13
N LEU A 91 21.15 11.96 12.85
CA LEU A 91 21.03 10.91 13.87
C LEU A 91 22.35 10.62 14.58
N GLU A 92 23.46 10.60 13.84
CA GLU A 92 24.80 10.44 14.42
C GLU A 92 25.16 11.63 15.32
N GLY A 93 24.85 12.85 14.88
CA GLY A 93 25.01 14.06 15.68
C GLY A 93 24.24 14.00 17.00
N GLN A 94 22.97 13.57 16.96
CA GLN A 94 22.12 13.39 18.16
C GLN A 94 22.72 12.35 19.11
N ARG A 95 23.10 11.18 18.60
CA ARG A 95 23.72 10.10 19.39
C ARG A 95 25.01 10.55 20.08
N ASN A 96 25.83 11.33 19.37
CA ASN A 96 27.05 11.90 19.93
C ASN A 96 26.76 12.95 21.01
N ALA A 97 25.77 13.82 20.80
CA ALA A 97 25.35 14.80 21.80
C ALA A 97 24.82 14.13 23.07
N GLU A 98 24.01 13.07 22.95
CA GLU A 98 23.51 12.28 24.07
C GLU A 98 24.63 11.61 24.85
N LYS A 99 25.59 11.00 24.15
CA LYS A 99 26.78 10.39 24.75
C LYS A 99 27.56 11.40 25.58
N ILE A 100 27.83 12.59 25.02
CA ILE A 100 28.56 13.66 25.71
C ILE A 100 27.76 14.14 26.94
N ASN A 101 26.45 14.31 26.81
CA ASN A 101 25.59 14.73 27.92
C ASN A 101 25.59 13.70 29.06
N LEU A 102 25.44 12.41 28.76
CA LEU A 102 25.49 11.35 29.76
C LEU A 102 26.85 11.29 30.47
N GLN A 103 27.95 11.41 29.71
CA GLN A 103 29.29 11.48 30.28
C GLN A 103 29.46 12.67 31.24
N LYS A 104 28.94 13.85 30.87
CA LYS A 104 28.96 15.06 31.71
C LYS A 104 28.19 14.84 33.02
N GLN A 105 27.00 14.24 32.94
CA GLN A 105 26.19 13.94 34.13
C GLN A 105 26.86 12.93 35.05
N LEU A 106 27.45 11.87 34.49
CA LEU A 106 28.18 10.87 35.26
C LEU A 106 29.43 11.45 35.93
N MET A 107 30.16 12.32 35.22
CA MET A 107 31.28 13.05 35.81
C MET A 107 30.85 13.95 36.97
N LYS A 108 29.69 14.61 36.88
CA LYS A 108 29.13 15.41 37.98
C LYS A 108 28.89 14.57 39.23
N ILE A 109 28.23 13.41 39.08
CA ILE A 109 27.98 12.46 40.17
C ILE A 109 29.29 11.98 40.78
N HIS A 110 30.22 11.51 39.95
CA HIS A 110 31.52 11.02 40.39
C HIS A 110 32.32 12.10 41.14
N ASN A 111 32.31 13.34 40.67
CA ASN A 111 32.98 14.45 41.36
C ASN A 111 32.31 14.79 42.69
N GLY A 112 30.97 14.71 42.78
CA GLY A 112 30.22 14.88 44.03
C GLY A 112 30.56 13.80 45.06
N VAL A 113 30.58 12.53 44.65
CA VAL A 113 30.99 11.40 45.51
C VAL A 113 32.43 11.56 45.98
N ARG A 114 33.35 11.95 45.08
CA ARG A 114 34.75 12.21 45.44
C ARG A 114 34.87 13.36 46.45
N LYS A 115 34.07 14.43 46.28
CA LYS A 115 34.01 15.56 47.23
C LYS A 115 33.52 15.07 48.60
N PHE A 116 32.47 14.26 48.64
CA PHE A 116 31.96 13.64 49.86
C PHE A 116 33.02 12.80 50.59
N GLN A 117 33.71 11.92 49.86
CA GLN A 117 34.79 11.08 50.40
C GLN A 117 35.95 11.89 51.02
N ARG A 118 36.34 13.00 50.39
CA ARG A 118 37.38 13.89 50.96
C ARG A 118 36.94 14.55 52.27
N HIS A 119 35.65 14.84 52.43
CA HIS A 119 35.14 15.42 53.67
C HIS A 119 34.99 14.39 54.80
N LEU A 120 35.08 13.09 54.49
CA LEU A 120 35.03 11.99 55.45
C LEU A 120 36.42 11.57 55.99
N THR A 121 37.51 12.05 55.42
CA THR A 121 38.86 11.58 55.77
C THR A 121 39.38 12.29 57.02
N ASP A 122 39.50 11.54 58.13
CA ASP A 122 40.17 11.89 59.39
C ASP A 122 39.77 13.23 60.06
N VAL A 123 38.47 13.53 60.09
CA VAL A 123 37.93 14.74 60.73
C VAL A 123 37.03 14.39 61.92
N LYS A 124 37.23 15.07 63.07
CA LYS A 124 36.26 14.99 64.17
C LYS A 124 34.90 15.50 63.69
N PRO A 125 33.79 14.78 63.97
CA PRO A 125 32.46 15.22 63.57
C PRO A 125 32.11 16.52 64.29
N THR A 126 32.06 17.61 63.54
CA THR A 126 31.55 18.91 63.94
C THR A 126 30.16 19.11 63.32
N PRO A 127 29.22 19.81 63.98
CA PRO A 127 27.90 20.08 63.43
C PRO A 127 27.93 20.68 62.02
N GLU A 128 28.84 21.61 61.77
CA GLU A 128 29.02 22.27 60.47
C GLU A 128 29.50 21.30 59.38
N LEU A 129 30.37 20.35 59.73
CA LEU A 129 30.82 19.29 58.82
C LEU A 129 29.68 18.35 58.47
N ILE A 130 28.84 18.00 59.44
CA ILE A 130 27.67 17.14 59.24
C ILE A 130 26.69 17.81 58.27
N GLU A 131 26.40 19.10 58.45
CA GLU A 131 25.53 19.84 57.52
C GLU A 131 26.11 19.91 56.10
N LYS A 132 27.42 20.13 55.97
CA LYS A 132 28.10 20.12 54.65
C LYS A 132 28.07 18.74 53.98
N LEU A 133 28.20 17.66 54.75
CA LEU A 133 28.09 16.30 54.22
C LEU A 133 26.65 16.00 53.75
N LYS A 134 25.63 16.43 54.51
CA LYS A 134 24.23 16.30 54.11
C LYS A 134 23.94 17.05 52.81
N GLU A 135 24.45 18.27 52.67
CA GLU A 135 24.32 19.06 51.44
C GLU A 135 24.91 18.30 50.24
N ILE A 136 26.17 17.85 50.34
CA ILE A 136 26.82 17.09 49.25
C ILE A 136 26.08 15.79 48.94
N MET A 137 25.61 15.07 49.96
CA MET A 137 24.85 13.84 49.79
C MET A 137 23.54 14.09 49.05
N SER A 138 22.82 15.15 49.43
CA SER A 138 21.58 15.58 48.77
C SER A 138 21.82 15.99 47.31
N GLU A 139 22.87 16.76 47.03
CA GLU A 139 23.25 17.14 45.65
C GLU A 139 23.56 15.92 44.77
N VAL A 140 24.28 14.93 45.32
CA VAL A 140 24.60 13.67 44.63
C VAL A 140 23.33 12.85 44.39
N GLU A 141 22.46 12.72 45.39
CA GLU A 141 21.19 12.01 45.27
C GLU A 141 20.28 12.64 44.21
N ILE A 142 20.13 13.97 44.23
CA ILE A 142 19.38 14.71 43.21
C ILE A 142 19.98 14.46 41.82
N SER A 143 21.31 14.50 41.69
CA SER A 143 21.98 14.25 40.41
C SER A 143 21.77 12.82 39.92
N ILE A 144 21.81 11.81 40.79
CA ILE A 144 21.52 10.41 40.45
C ILE A 144 20.06 10.26 40.00
N ASN A 145 19.12 10.80 40.76
CA ASN A 145 17.70 10.70 40.45
C ASN A 145 17.36 11.41 39.13
N SER A 146 17.95 12.58 38.88
CA SER A 146 17.81 13.30 37.61
C SER A 146 18.28 12.47 36.42
N VAL A 147 19.44 11.81 36.52
CA VAL A 147 19.93 10.93 35.44
C VAL A 147 18.99 9.75 35.24
N LYS A 148 18.52 9.11 36.32
CA LYS A 148 17.60 7.96 36.22
C LYS A 148 16.26 8.34 35.58
N GLU A 149 15.70 9.48 35.92
CA GLU A 149 14.45 9.99 35.32
C GLU A 149 14.65 10.32 33.83
N GLU A 150 15.70 11.06 33.49
CA GLU A 150 16.00 11.45 32.12
C GLU A 150 16.24 10.24 31.21
N GLN A 151 17.00 9.24 31.69
CA GLN A 151 17.23 8.01 30.93
C GLN A 151 15.95 7.18 30.75
N ARG A 152 15.08 7.10 31.76
CA ARG A 152 13.78 6.44 31.63
C ARG A 152 12.89 7.15 30.60
N SER A 153 12.77 8.47 30.68
CA SER A 153 11.96 9.26 29.75
C SER A 153 12.45 9.08 28.30
N ARG A 154 13.76 9.16 28.05
CA ARG A 154 14.33 8.94 26.71
C ARG A 154 14.07 7.53 26.19
N PHE A 155 14.23 6.53 27.04
CA PHE A 155 13.98 5.14 26.64
C PHE A 155 12.51 4.90 26.26
N GLU A 156 11.57 5.49 27.02
CA GLU A 156 10.15 5.43 26.69
C GLU A 156 9.81 6.12 25.36
N GLU A 157 10.49 7.23 25.06
CA GLU A 157 10.37 7.93 23.77
C GLU A 157 10.90 7.08 22.62
N PHE A 158 12.11 6.53 22.75
CA PHE A 158 12.69 5.63 21.75
C PHE A 158 11.84 4.37 21.52
N LEU A 159 11.23 3.79 22.55
CA LEU A 159 10.32 2.66 22.37
C LEU A 159 9.09 3.03 21.52
N LYS A 160 8.54 4.23 21.70
CA LYS A 160 7.40 4.73 20.90
C LYS A 160 7.80 5.00 19.45
N GLU A 161 8.97 5.62 19.25
CA GLU A 161 9.52 5.85 17.92
C GLU A 161 9.81 4.54 17.20
N GLU A 162 10.51 3.61 17.85
CA GLU A 162 10.86 2.30 17.30
C GLU A 162 9.60 1.50 16.95
N TRP A 163 8.56 1.56 17.78
CA TRP A 163 7.27 0.96 17.48
C TRP A 163 6.59 1.62 16.26
N THR A 164 6.59 2.95 16.18
CA THR A 164 5.99 3.71 15.08
C THR A 164 6.71 3.40 13.77
N CYS A 165 8.03 3.49 13.74
CA CYS A 165 8.86 3.18 12.57
C CYS A 165 8.64 1.73 12.08
N ARG A 166 8.58 0.76 13.01
CA ARG A 166 8.26 -0.64 12.65
C ARG A 166 6.88 -0.77 12.01
N GLN A 167 5.89 -0.05 12.52
CA GLN A 167 4.54 -0.07 11.97
C GLN A 167 4.50 0.54 10.56
N GLU A 168 5.21 1.65 10.35
CA GLU A 168 5.33 2.31 9.03
C GLU A 168 6.06 1.42 8.01
N ILE A 169 7.17 0.78 8.39
CA ILE A 169 7.90 -0.17 7.54
C ILE A 169 6.95 -1.31 7.12
N THR A 170 6.25 -1.91 8.08
CA THR A 170 5.28 -2.99 7.80
C THR A 170 4.19 -2.52 6.84
N ALA A 171 3.75 -1.26 6.94
CA ALA A 171 2.75 -0.70 6.03
C ALA A 171 3.33 -0.48 4.62
N TYR A 172 4.56 0.03 4.50
CA TYR A 172 5.26 0.16 3.22
C TYR A 172 5.50 -1.20 2.56
N GLU A 173 5.93 -2.21 3.32
CA GLU A 173 6.13 -3.57 2.81
C GLU A 173 4.86 -4.12 2.16
N LYS A 174 3.72 -4.06 2.86
CA LYS A 174 2.42 -4.47 2.33
C LYS A 174 2.01 -3.68 1.09
N LYS A 175 2.30 -2.37 1.07
CA LYS A 175 2.02 -1.51 -0.09
C LYS A 175 2.84 -1.93 -1.31
N ILE A 176 4.13 -2.23 -1.12
CA ILE A 176 5.03 -2.73 -2.18
C ILE A 176 4.58 -4.11 -2.68
N GLU A 177 4.17 -5.01 -1.79
CA GLU A 177 3.60 -6.30 -2.15
C GLU A 177 2.33 -6.13 -3.00
N ASN A 178 1.44 -5.22 -2.61
CA ASN A 178 0.23 -4.91 -3.36
C ASN A 178 0.53 -4.35 -4.75
N TRP A 179 1.49 -3.42 -4.88
CA TRP A 179 1.94 -2.94 -6.18
C TRP A 179 2.52 -4.07 -7.04
N SER A 180 3.29 -4.98 -6.44
CA SER A 180 3.85 -6.14 -7.15
C SER A 180 2.77 -7.09 -7.65
N LEU A 181 1.68 -7.26 -6.88
CA LEU A 181 0.52 -8.04 -7.29
C LEU A 181 -0.23 -7.37 -8.44
N ALA A 182 -0.47 -6.05 -8.37
CA ALA A 182 -1.15 -5.30 -9.43
C ALA A 182 -0.42 -5.39 -10.80
N VAL A 183 0.91 -5.45 -10.79
CA VAL A 183 1.72 -5.64 -12.02
C VAL A 183 1.60 -7.07 -12.58
N LYS A 184 1.52 -8.08 -11.70
CA LYS A 184 1.40 -9.50 -12.09
C LYS A 184 -0.02 -9.87 -12.54
N THR A 185 -1.02 -9.26 -11.92
CA THR A 185 -2.42 -9.57 -12.20
C THR A 185 -2.95 -8.87 -13.42
N ASN A 186 -2.15 -8.04 -14.12
CA ASN A 186 -2.52 -7.37 -15.38
C ASN A 186 -3.30 -8.35 -16.27
N PRO A 187 -4.65 -8.36 -16.19
CA PRO A 187 -5.44 -9.21 -17.02
C PRO A 187 -5.32 -8.49 -18.34
N LYS A 188 -4.69 -9.12 -19.33
CA LYS A 188 -4.70 -8.74 -20.74
C LYS A 188 -5.85 -7.76 -20.99
N LEU A 189 -5.55 -6.45 -20.92
CA LEU A 189 -6.60 -5.45 -20.88
C LEU A 189 -7.46 -5.71 -22.11
N PRO A 190 -8.77 -5.98 -21.99
CA PRO A 190 -9.61 -5.97 -23.16
C PRO A 190 -9.43 -4.58 -23.75
N ALA A 191 -8.98 -4.53 -25.00
CA ALA A 191 -8.77 -3.31 -25.75
C ALA A 191 -9.89 -2.34 -25.39
N ALA A 192 -9.51 -1.16 -24.89
CA ALA A 192 -10.44 -0.13 -24.49
C ALA A 192 -11.51 0.00 -25.59
N PRO A 193 -12.79 -0.30 -25.31
CA PRO A 193 -13.80 0.10 -26.26
C PRO A 193 -13.75 1.62 -26.18
N THR A 194 -13.39 2.26 -27.29
CA THR A 194 -13.69 3.66 -27.57
C THR A 194 -15.21 3.80 -27.55
N VAL A 195 -15.82 3.69 -26.37
CA VAL A 195 -17.17 4.14 -26.11
C VAL A 195 -17.02 5.64 -25.96
N ARG A 196 -17.24 6.31 -27.07
CA ARG A 196 -17.67 7.71 -27.08
C ARG A 196 -18.63 7.88 -25.92
N THR A 197 -18.26 8.74 -24.97
CA THR A 197 -19.10 9.22 -23.88
C THR A 197 -20.44 9.66 -24.45
N LYS A 198 -21.41 8.75 -24.45
CA LYS A 198 -22.81 9.14 -24.50
C LYS A 198 -23.08 9.86 -23.17
N PRO A 199 -23.87 10.94 -23.19
CA PRO A 199 -24.27 11.58 -21.94
C PRO A 199 -24.91 10.51 -21.03
N PRO A 200 -24.75 10.61 -19.70
CA PRO A 200 -25.40 9.70 -18.78
C PRO A 200 -26.88 9.65 -19.13
N ASP A 201 -27.36 8.43 -19.30
CA ASP A 201 -28.72 8.10 -19.71
C ASP A 201 -29.72 8.96 -18.93
N ARG A 202 -30.57 9.71 -19.64
CA ARG A 202 -31.49 10.70 -19.02
C ARG A 202 -32.52 10.05 -18.09
N ASP A 203 -32.59 8.72 -18.08
CA ASP A 203 -33.59 7.93 -17.38
C ASP A 203 -33.17 7.46 -15.97
N LEU A 204 -31.94 7.75 -15.52
CA LEU A 204 -31.51 7.43 -14.15
C LEU A 204 -31.97 8.48 -13.13
N PRO A 205 -32.41 8.10 -11.91
CA PRO A 205 -32.77 9.04 -10.84
C PRO A 205 -31.66 10.07 -10.55
N ALA A 206 -32.06 11.29 -10.17
CA ALA A 206 -31.11 12.39 -9.93
C ALA A 206 -30.06 12.02 -8.86
N GLU A 207 -30.44 11.22 -7.88
CA GLU A 207 -29.59 10.71 -6.80
C GLU A 207 -28.53 9.72 -7.32
N VAL A 208 -28.87 8.89 -8.31
CA VAL A 208 -27.93 7.95 -8.93
C VAL A 208 -26.90 8.71 -9.76
N ARG A 209 -27.34 9.72 -10.52
CA ARG A 209 -26.45 10.59 -11.30
C ARG A 209 -25.55 11.43 -10.41
N ALA A 210 -26.04 11.90 -9.26
CA ALA A 210 -25.23 12.67 -8.31
C ALA A 210 -24.03 11.86 -7.80
N LEU A 211 -24.25 10.58 -7.44
CA LEU A 211 -23.18 9.67 -7.02
C LEU A 211 -22.18 9.40 -8.15
N GLU A 212 -22.66 9.14 -9.37
CA GLU A 212 -21.78 8.86 -10.52
C GLU A 212 -20.92 10.07 -10.91
N VAL A 213 -21.50 11.27 -10.93
CA VAL A 213 -20.79 12.52 -11.16
C VAL A 213 -19.77 12.78 -10.06
N PHE A 214 -20.11 12.51 -8.80
CA PHE A 214 -19.20 12.66 -7.67
C PHE A 214 -17.98 11.73 -7.83
N LEU A 215 -18.19 10.44 -8.09
CA LEU A 215 -17.11 9.47 -8.29
C LEU A 215 -16.23 9.85 -9.49
N GLN A 216 -16.83 10.29 -10.59
CA GLN A 216 -16.07 10.71 -11.77
C GLN A 216 -15.19 11.94 -11.49
N LYS A 217 -15.67 12.88 -10.66
CA LYS A 217 -14.92 14.09 -10.30
C LYS A 217 -13.84 13.86 -9.25
N THR A 218 -14.04 12.90 -8.34
CA THR A 218 -13.20 12.72 -7.14
C THR A 218 -12.19 11.58 -7.25
N GLY A 219 -11.92 11.08 -8.46
CA GLY A 219 -10.90 10.03 -8.64
C GLY A 219 -11.42 8.60 -8.42
N GLY A 220 -12.72 8.38 -8.60
CA GLY A 220 -13.34 7.06 -8.67
C GLY A 220 -13.70 6.46 -7.30
N PRO A 221 -13.83 5.13 -7.20
CA PRO A 221 -14.35 4.45 -6.01
C PRO A 221 -13.46 4.59 -4.77
N TYR A 222 -12.18 4.97 -4.95
CA TYR A 222 -11.20 5.12 -3.89
C TYR A 222 -10.80 6.57 -3.62
N GLY A 223 -11.50 7.56 -4.21
CA GLY A 223 -11.21 8.98 -3.94
C GLY A 223 -9.84 9.45 -4.45
N GLY A 224 -9.30 8.77 -5.46
CA GLY A 224 -7.94 9.01 -5.95
C GLY A 224 -6.83 8.37 -5.11
N TRP A 225 -7.16 7.65 -4.04
CA TRP A 225 -6.20 6.86 -3.29
C TRP A 225 -5.97 5.51 -3.97
N ASP A 226 -4.82 4.89 -3.71
CA ASP A 226 -4.63 3.50 -4.10
C ASP A 226 -5.49 2.58 -3.23
N GLN A 227 -5.73 1.36 -3.72
CA GLN A 227 -6.61 0.41 -3.06
C GLN A 227 -6.12 0.06 -1.64
N TYR A 228 -4.80 -0.04 -1.44
CA TYR A 228 -4.24 -0.41 -0.15
C TYR A 228 -4.44 0.70 0.89
N ASP A 229 -4.11 1.94 0.53
CA ASP A 229 -4.31 3.12 1.37
C ASP A 229 -5.79 3.28 1.72
N HIS A 230 -6.68 3.13 0.73
CA HIS A 230 -8.12 3.24 0.97
C HIS A 230 -8.62 2.14 1.92
N GLU A 231 -8.18 0.88 1.75
CA GLU A 231 -8.56 -0.22 2.64
C GLU A 231 -8.00 -0.05 4.06
N ALA A 232 -6.76 0.43 4.20
CA ALA A 232 -6.15 0.74 5.49
C ALA A 232 -6.92 1.84 6.21
N PHE A 233 -7.30 2.90 5.49
CA PHE A 233 -8.19 3.95 5.99
C PHE A 233 -9.53 3.38 6.49
N LEU A 234 -10.22 2.56 5.67
CA LEU A 234 -11.52 2.00 6.02
C LEU A 234 -11.46 1.14 7.29
N LYS A 235 -10.40 0.35 7.47
CA LYS A 235 -10.21 -0.48 8.67
C LYS A 235 -10.18 0.36 9.94
N VAL A 236 -9.45 1.48 9.92
CA VAL A 236 -9.35 2.37 11.06
C VAL A 236 -10.64 3.19 11.24
N TRP A 237 -11.23 3.67 10.15
CA TRP A 237 -12.50 4.41 10.16
C TRP A 237 -13.62 3.60 10.84
N VAL A 238 -13.78 2.32 10.46
CA VAL A 238 -14.79 1.42 11.06
C VAL A 238 -14.47 1.16 12.53
N LYS A 239 -13.20 0.95 12.88
CA LYS A 239 -12.78 0.71 14.27
C LYS A 239 -13.16 1.87 15.20
N HIS A 240 -13.06 3.10 14.72
CA HIS A 240 -13.38 4.31 15.48
C HIS A 240 -14.81 4.81 15.29
N SER A 241 -15.65 4.11 14.52
CA SER A 241 -17.01 4.55 14.19
C SER A 241 -17.09 5.98 13.60
N GLY A 242 -16.02 6.44 12.95
CA GLY A 242 -15.91 7.81 12.43
C GLY A 242 -15.58 8.91 13.46
N GLU A 243 -15.21 8.57 14.69
CA GLU A 243 -14.79 9.56 15.69
C GLU A 243 -13.39 10.15 15.39
N PRO A 244 -13.11 11.43 15.71
CA PRO A 244 -11.86 12.14 15.34
C PRO A 244 -10.55 11.46 15.81
N GLY A 245 -10.62 10.58 16.80
CA GLY A 245 -9.48 9.77 17.27
C GLY A 245 -8.88 8.88 16.17
N TYR A 246 -9.64 8.57 15.12
CA TYR A 246 -9.21 7.70 14.02
C TYR A 246 -8.00 8.28 13.26
N ARG A 247 -7.89 9.61 13.11
CA ARG A 247 -6.86 10.25 12.25
C ARG A 247 -5.44 9.89 12.68
N LYS A 248 -5.19 9.92 14.00
CA LYS A 248 -3.88 9.58 14.59
C LYS A 248 -3.53 8.11 14.36
N GLU A 249 -4.49 7.22 14.48
CA GLU A 249 -4.27 5.80 14.22
C GLU A 249 -4.11 5.52 12.71
N ALA A 250 -4.91 6.16 11.86
CA ALA A 250 -4.86 5.98 10.41
C ALA A 250 -3.49 6.37 9.84
N LYS A 251 -2.90 7.44 10.37
CA LYS A 251 -1.55 7.90 10.00
C LYS A 251 -0.47 6.82 10.16
N LEU A 252 -0.60 5.91 11.13
CA LEU A 252 0.35 4.80 11.34
C LEU A 252 0.31 3.74 10.23
N TYR A 253 -0.84 3.59 9.56
CA TYR A 253 -1.05 2.59 8.51
C TYR A 253 -1.03 3.18 7.10
N LEU A 254 -0.99 4.52 6.99
CA LEU A 254 -1.00 5.28 5.74
C LEU A 254 0.33 6.00 5.57
N PRO A 255 1.41 5.25 5.30
CA PRO A 255 2.71 5.83 5.22
C PRO A 255 2.80 6.74 3.97
N GLY A 256 3.39 7.91 4.14
CA GLY A 256 3.46 8.95 3.10
C GLY A 256 2.23 9.85 2.97
N ARG A 257 1.13 9.61 3.71
CA ARG A 257 -0.05 10.50 3.71
C ARG A 257 0.01 11.55 4.80
N THR A 258 -0.24 12.82 4.50
CA THR A 258 -0.28 13.86 5.54
C THR A 258 -1.58 13.80 6.35
N MET A 259 -1.61 14.45 7.51
CA MET A 259 -2.84 14.51 8.31
C MET A 259 -3.96 15.24 7.57
N GLU A 260 -3.60 16.26 6.80
CA GLU A 260 -4.50 17.04 5.96
C GLU A 260 -5.08 16.17 4.83
N GLU A 261 -4.25 15.33 4.19
CA GLU A 261 -4.74 14.38 3.18
C GLU A 261 -5.72 13.36 3.79
N ILE A 262 -5.45 12.88 5.01
CA ILE A 262 -6.35 11.96 5.73
C ILE A 262 -7.69 12.64 6.07
N GLU A 263 -7.67 13.91 6.45
CA GLU A 263 -8.87 14.72 6.73
C GLU A 263 -9.68 14.99 5.44
N GLN A 264 -9.02 15.37 4.35
CA GLN A 264 -9.71 15.55 3.06
C GLN A 264 -10.37 14.25 2.58
N HIS A 265 -9.69 13.12 2.77
CA HIS A 265 -10.24 11.82 2.43
C HIS A 265 -11.38 11.39 3.36
N GLU A 266 -11.38 11.86 4.61
CA GLU A 266 -12.52 11.74 5.52
C GLU A 266 -13.76 12.42 4.97
N GLU A 267 -13.64 13.71 4.62
CA GLU A 267 -14.73 14.52 4.10
C GLU A 267 -15.29 13.90 2.81
N TRP A 268 -14.39 13.44 1.94
CA TRP A 268 -14.77 12.70 0.73
C TRP A 268 -15.55 11.41 1.07
N HIS A 269 -15.09 10.62 2.06
CA HIS A 269 -15.73 9.37 2.43
C HIS A 269 -17.10 9.59 3.09
N GLN A 270 -17.25 10.64 3.90
CA GLN A 270 -18.52 11.04 4.49
C GLN A 270 -19.53 11.45 3.40
N GLU A 271 -19.11 12.26 2.42
CA GLU A 271 -19.94 12.63 1.28
C GLU A 271 -20.31 11.40 0.42
N LEU A 272 -19.37 10.46 0.25
CA LEU A 272 -19.64 9.20 -0.44
C LEU A 272 -20.75 8.40 0.26
N ILE A 273 -20.68 8.23 1.58
CA ILE A 273 -21.71 7.53 2.37
C ILE A 273 -23.06 8.24 2.20
N TYR A 274 -23.08 9.56 2.34
CA TYR A 274 -24.28 10.37 2.19
C TYR A 274 -24.95 10.16 0.82
N LEU A 275 -24.18 10.22 -0.27
CA LEU A 275 -24.69 10.02 -1.63
C LEU A 275 -25.16 8.57 -1.86
N GLN A 276 -24.46 7.58 -1.29
CA GLN A 276 -24.88 6.19 -1.36
C GLN A 276 -26.21 5.96 -0.63
N ASP A 277 -26.41 6.57 0.54
CA ASP A 277 -27.63 6.45 1.32
C ASP A 277 -28.81 7.14 0.62
N ARG A 278 -28.59 8.33 0.05
CA ARG A 278 -29.60 8.99 -0.81
C ARG A 278 -30.01 8.13 -2.00
N LYS A 279 -29.05 7.46 -2.64
CA LYS A 279 -29.33 6.51 -3.72
C LYS A 279 -30.17 5.33 -3.21
N LYS A 280 -29.84 4.74 -2.05
CA LYS A 280 -30.61 3.65 -1.44
C LYS A 280 -32.04 4.10 -1.10
N GLU A 281 -32.20 5.28 -0.50
CA GLU A 281 -33.50 5.85 -0.17
C GLU A 281 -34.36 6.09 -1.42
N ALA A 282 -33.79 6.66 -2.49
CA ALA A 282 -34.49 6.86 -3.74
C ALA A 282 -35.01 5.53 -4.33
N ILE A 283 -34.18 4.48 -4.30
CA ILE A 283 -34.55 3.13 -4.73
C ILE A 283 -35.68 2.57 -3.85
N GLN A 284 -35.60 2.74 -2.53
CA GLN A 284 -36.64 2.28 -1.60
C GLN A 284 -37.97 3.01 -1.82
N ARG A 285 -37.95 4.34 -1.98
CA ARG A 285 -39.14 5.14 -2.29
C ARG A 285 -39.77 4.70 -3.61
N TRP A 286 -38.95 4.44 -4.63
CA TRP A 286 -39.42 3.93 -5.92
C TRP A 286 -40.09 2.56 -5.78
N LYS A 287 -39.49 1.63 -5.03
CA LYS A 287 -40.08 0.30 -4.74
C LYS A 287 -41.40 0.42 -4.00
N ALA A 288 -41.47 1.27 -2.97
CA ALA A 288 -42.68 1.51 -2.18
C ALA A 288 -43.80 2.11 -3.05
N SER A 289 -43.48 3.10 -3.87
CA SER A 289 -44.43 3.72 -4.81
C SER A 289 -44.97 2.71 -5.81
N LYS A 290 -44.12 1.84 -6.39
CA LYS A 290 -44.54 0.79 -7.31
C LYS A 290 -45.44 -0.25 -6.65
N HIS A 291 -45.16 -0.63 -5.41
CA HIS A 291 -46.01 -1.53 -4.65
C HIS A 291 -47.38 -0.91 -4.36
N GLN A 292 -47.42 0.36 -3.95
CA GLN A 292 -48.65 1.10 -3.71
C GLN A 292 -49.50 1.25 -4.98
N GLU A 293 -48.89 1.59 -6.12
CA GLU A 293 -49.56 1.68 -7.43
C GLU A 293 -50.21 0.34 -7.80
N HIS A 294 -49.50 -0.78 -7.57
CA HIS A 294 -50.03 -2.11 -7.81
C HIS A 294 -51.22 -2.45 -6.89
N GLN A 295 -51.13 -2.13 -5.59
CA GLN A 295 -52.23 -2.33 -4.65
C GLN A 295 -53.47 -1.50 -5.01
N ILE A 296 -53.30 -0.22 -5.39
CA ILE A 296 -54.39 0.65 -5.83
C ILE A 296 -55.05 0.07 -7.09
N ARG A 297 -54.27 -0.48 -8.02
CA ARG A 297 -54.79 -1.10 -9.25
C ARG A 297 -55.64 -2.34 -8.92
N ILE A 298 -55.17 -3.21 -8.03
CA ILE A 298 -55.93 -4.38 -7.56
C ILE A 298 -57.24 -3.94 -6.89
N GLN A 299 -57.16 -3.03 -5.92
CA GLN A 299 -58.36 -2.52 -5.22
C GLN A 299 -59.36 -1.86 -6.18
N THR A 300 -58.87 -1.13 -7.19
CA THR A 300 -59.73 -0.51 -8.20
C THR A 300 -60.43 -1.57 -9.05
N GLN A 301 -59.71 -2.63 -9.43
CA GLN A 301 -60.26 -3.74 -10.21
C GLN A 301 -61.28 -4.55 -9.39
N GLU A 302 -60.99 -4.86 -8.13
CA GLU A 302 -61.92 -5.50 -7.20
C GLU A 302 -63.19 -4.68 -7.00
N LYS A 303 -63.07 -3.36 -6.75
CA LYS A 303 -64.23 -2.47 -6.62
C LYS A 303 -65.06 -2.39 -7.90
N THR A 304 -64.42 -2.45 -9.07
CA THR A 304 -65.12 -2.42 -10.37
C THR A 304 -65.88 -3.73 -10.61
N GLU A 305 -65.27 -4.88 -10.31
CA GLU A 305 -65.92 -6.19 -10.43
C GLU A 305 -67.05 -6.36 -9.40
N GLU A 306 -66.87 -5.86 -8.17
CA GLU A 306 -67.94 -5.86 -7.16
C GLU A 306 -69.12 -4.95 -7.57
N ALA A 307 -68.85 -3.79 -8.16
CA ALA A 307 -69.89 -2.91 -8.69
C ALA A 307 -70.67 -3.57 -9.84
N LYS A 308 -69.99 -4.25 -10.76
CA LYS A 308 -70.64 -5.04 -11.83
C LYS A 308 -71.52 -6.15 -11.28
N ARG A 309 -71.02 -6.91 -10.29
CA ARG A 309 -71.81 -7.96 -9.63
C ARG A 309 -73.08 -7.42 -8.97
N ARG A 310 -72.99 -6.29 -8.25
CA ARG A 310 -74.19 -5.64 -7.67
C ARG A 310 -75.17 -5.17 -8.74
N GLU A 311 -74.68 -4.68 -9.87
CA GLU A 311 -75.54 -4.26 -10.99
C GLU A 311 -76.24 -5.45 -11.65
N GLU A 312 -75.56 -6.59 -11.83
CA GLU A 312 -76.13 -7.84 -12.33
C GLU A 312 -77.13 -8.46 -11.34
N GLU A 313 -76.83 -8.45 -10.05
CA GLU A 313 -77.73 -8.88 -8.98
C GLU A 313 -79.00 -7.99 -8.94
N ALA A 314 -78.87 -6.67 -9.10
CA ALA A 314 -80.02 -5.76 -9.18
C ALA A 314 -80.86 -5.99 -10.45
N LYS A 315 -80.24 -6.26 -11.61
CA LYS A 315 -80.93 -6.56 -12.87
C LYS A 315 -81.69 -7.89 -12.81
N SER A 316 -81.09 -8.92 -12.21
CA SER A 316 -81.72 -10.23 -12.05
C SER A 316 -82.90 -10.20 -11.07
N GLN A 317 -82.80 -9.45 -9.96
CA GLN A 317 -83.92 -9.22 -9.05
C GLN A 317 -85.07 -8.43 -9.71
N ALA A 318 -84.75 -7.44 -10.55
CA ALA A 318 -85.75 -6.68 -11.31
C ALA A 318 -86.47 -7.54 -12.38
N GLN A 319 -85.80 -8.57 -12.92
CA GLN A 319 -86.40 -9.52 -13.85
C GLN A 319 -87.27 -10.58 -13.17
N GLN A 320 -87.03 -10.93 -11.90
CA GLN A 320 -87.85 -11.88 -11.14
C GLN A 320 -89.17 -11.29 -10.59
N HIS A 321 -89.29 -9.96 -10.54
CA HIS A 321 -90.49 -9.23 -10.08
C HIS A 321 -91.40 -8.73 -11.20
N ARG A 322 -91.22 -9.20 -12.44
CA ARG A 322 -92.12 -9.01 -13.58
C ARG A 322 -92.80 -10.32 -13.92
#